data_AF-A0A8J5VLE7-F1
#
_entry.id   AF-A0A8J5VLE7-F1
#
_cell.length_a   1.000
_cell.length_b   1.000
_cell.length_c   1.000
_cell.angle_alpha   90.00
_cell.angle_beta   90.00
_cell.angle_gamma   90.00
#
_symmetry.space_group_name_H-M   'P 1'
#
loop_
_entity.id
_entity.type
_entity.pdbx_description
1 polymer ?
#
loop_
_entity_poly.entity_id
_entity_poly.type
_entity_poly.pdbx_seq_one_letter_code
_entity_poly.pdbx_strand_id
1 'polypeptide(L)'
;MVRGGEGSEEARERDRAWEWEAAAAAVAYDSCDWPPPVVAVCGPGNSGKSAFSRLLLNTLVGRYKKAAYLDTDVGQPEFTPPGFVSLHVLEEQAKDFNILYLRNPKRCFFFGDVCAQKNPKLLLSYIFSLYDYFSKELHHFDEVDSPERPGIPLVINTSGWVKGNGLHVLKEMLKYACPTHVVRLSTTVEGKNVPGGTFWLDEHEANTSVNLVEIRSAHDSPRHLLVKKEARIIRDIRLIAYFRQCLPMDFPVFSYDDLIQGFASVQPFQLPLSKIQVIDLHNQVESFALSTFIQYSFLVSMFQIQTSVF
;
A
#
# COMPACT_ATOMS: atom_id res chain seq x y z
N MET A 1 -24.13 29.77 26.17
CA MET A 1 -24.61 28.43 25.74
C MET A 1 -23.76 27.96 24.58
N VAL A 2 -22.68 27.22 24.83
CA VAL A 2 -21.91 26.50 23.80
C VAL A 2 -21.59 25.13 24.42
N ARG A 3 -22.48 24.16 24.22
CA ARG A 3 -22.31 22.74 24.64
C ARG A 3 -23.02 21.78 23.67
N GLY A 4 -23.19 22.16 22.40
CA GLY A 4 -23.98 21.40 21.42
C GLY A 4 -23.20 20.74 20.27
N GLY A 5 -21.88 20.97 20.15
CA GLY A 5 -21.10 20.51 18.99
C GLY A 5 -20.38 19.18 19.19
N GLU A 6 -19.72 18.99 20.35
CA GLU A 6 -18.85 17.82 20.60
C GLU A 6 -19.61 16.49 20.59
N GLY A 7 -20.80 16.44 21.20
CA GLY A 7 -21.62 15.21 21.22
C GLY A 7 -22.13 14.76 19.85
N SER A 8 -22.19 15.66 18.86
CA SER A 8 -22.62 15.33 17.49
C SER A 8 -21.50 14.79 16.61
N GLU A 9 -20.25 15.24 16.83
CA GLU A 9 -19.10 14.78 16.05
C GLU A 9 -18.63 13.41 16.55
N GLU A 10 -18.55 13.22 17.86
CA GLU A 10 -18.25 11.91 18.45
C GLU A 10 -19.27 10.83 18.05
N ALA A 11 -20.56 11.20 17.95
CA ALA A 11 -21.59 10.27 17.48
C ALA A 11 -21.37 9.88 16.02
N ARG A 12 -21.02 10.83 15.14
CA ARG A 12 -20.70 10.56 13.74
C ARG A 12 -19.44 9.71 13.58
N GLU A 13 -18.44 9.93 14.41
CA GLU A 13 -17.23 9.11 14.43
C GLU A 13 -17.53 7.67 14.86
N ARG A 14 -18.36 7.48 15.89
CA ARG A 14 -18.83 6.15 16.32
C ARG A 14 -19.64 5.45 15.22
N ASP A 15 -20.58 6.15 14.60
CA ASP A 15 -21.39 5.61 13.50
C ASP A 15 -20.52 5.17 12.31
N ARG A 16 -19.47 5.94 12.00
CA ARG A 16 -18.51 5.61 10.94
C ARG A 16 -17.65 4.40 11.33
N ALA A 17 -17.16 4.35 12.56
CA ALA A 17 -16.38 3.21 13.04
C ALA A 17 -17.21 1.92 12.95
N TRP A 18 -18.48 1.98 13.36
CA TRP A 18 -19.43 0.87 13.21
C TRP A 18 -19.64 0.47 11.75
N GLU A 19 -19.84 1.43 10.84
CA GLU A 19 -19.99 1.15 9.40
C GLU A 19 -18.76 0.42 8.85
N TRP A 20 -17.56 0.84 9.23
CA TRP A 20 -16.31 0.21 8.80
C TRP A 20 -16.13 -1.20 9.36
N GLU A 21 -16.43 -1.41 10.65
CA GLU A 21 -16.38 -2.74 11.28
C GLU A 21 -17.40 -3.69 10.65
N ALA A 22 -18.64 -3.22 10.43
CA ALA A 22 -19.68 -3.99 9.78
C ALA A 22 -19.30 -4.37 8.34
N ALA A 23 -18.73 -3.44 7.57
CA ALA A 23 -18.27 -3.70 6.22
C ALA A 23 -17.10 -4.70 6.18
N ALA A 24 -16.12 -4.55 7.07
CA ALA A 24 -14.99 -5.47 7.18
C ALA A 24 -15.45 -6.89 7.56
N ALA A 25 -16.40 -6.99 8.50
CA ALA A 25 -17.00 -8.26 8.89
C ALA A 25 -17.81 -8.89 7.75
N ALA A 26 -18.65 -8.10 7.05
CA ALA A 26 -19.44 -8.59 5.93
C ALA A 26 -18.57 -9.14 4.80
N VAL A 27 -17.45 -8.49 4.48
CA VAL A 27 -16.49 -8.97 3.47
C VAL A 27 -15.74 -10.22 3.96
N ALA A 28 -15.27 -10.22 5.21
CA ALA A 28 -14.48 -11.33 5.72
C ALA A 28 -15.30 -12.61 5.93
N TYR A 29 -16.56 -12.48 6.33
CA TYR A 29 -17.48 -13.58 6.65
C TYR A 29 -18.59 -13.73 5.60
N ASP A 30 -18.36 -13.25 4.37
CA ASP A 30 -19.19 -13.64 3.24
C ASP A 30 -19.19 -15.19 3.16
N SER A 31 -20.31 -15.79 2.77
CA SER A 31 -20.65 -17.20 3.08
C SER A 31 -19.73 -18.25 2.44
N CYS A 32 -18.74 -17.82 1.66
CA CYS A 32 -17.75 -18.66 1.01
C CYS A 32 -16.46 -18.73 1.84
N ASP A 33 -16.15 -19.91 2.39
CA ASP A 33 -14.80 -20.19 2.92
C ASP A 33 -13.77 -20.35 1.77
N TRP A 34 -14.23 -20.75 0.58
CA TRP A 34 -13.43 -20.90 -0.64
C TRP A 34 -14.14 -20.35 -1.89
N PRO A 35 -13.43 -19.67 -2.80
CA PRO A 35 -12.07 -19.15 -2.62
C PRO A 35 -12.06 -18.01 -1.58
N PRO A 36 -10.96 -17.85 -0.81
CA PRO A 36 -10.79 -16.73 0.11
C PRO A 36 -10.91 -15.40 -0.62
N PRO A 37 -11.46 -14.37 0.03
CA PRO A 37 -11.76 -13.11 -0.63
C PRO A 37 -10.49 -12.39 -1.10
N VAL A 38 -10.54 -11.91 -2.34
CA VAL A 38 -9.64 -10.90 -2.89
C VAL A 38 -10.39 -9.58 -2.90
N VAL A 39 -9.90 -8.61 -2.12
CA VAL A 39 -10.59 -7.36 -1.84
C VAL A 39 -9.75 -6.18 -2.29
N ALA A 40 -10.28 -5.35 -3.19
CA ALA A 40 -9.65 -4.08 -3.55
C ALA A 40 -10.28 -2.92 -2.79
N VAL A 41 -9.46 -2.08 -2.16
CA VAL A 41 -9.91 -0.90 -1.39
C VAL A 41 -9.53 0.36 -2.16
N CYS A 42 -10.52 1.08 -2.69
CA CYS A 42 -10.30 2.26 -3.54
C CYS A 42 -11.06 3.51 -3.05
N GLY A 43 -10.62 4.67 -3.53
CA GLY A 43 -11.15 5.97 -3.10
C GLY A 43 -10.10 7.09 -3.12
N PRO A 44 -10.52 8.36 -3.00
CA PRO A 44 -9.62 9.50 -3.13
C PRO A 44 -8.53 9.54 -2.05
N GLY A 45 -7.48 10.34 -2.27
CA GLY A 45 -6.49 10.64 -1.24
C GLY A 45 -7.16 11.11 0.05
N ASN A 46 -6.59 10.70 1.20
CA ASN A 46 -7.09 11.01 2.54
C ASN A 46 -8.52 10.51 2.87
N SER A 47 -9.08 9.58 2.09
CA SER A 47 -10.39 9.01 2.44
C SER A 47 -10.34 8.00 3.60
N GLY A 48 -9.16 7.57 4.03
CA GLY A 48 -8.98 6.58 5.09
C GLY A 48 -8.73 5.15 4.61
N LYS A 49 -8.41 4.95 3.32
CA LYS A 49 -8.19 3.61 2.72
C LYS A 49 -7.25 2.74 3.53
N SER A 50 -6.02 3.16 3.80
CA SER A 50 -5.06 2.32 4.53
C SER A 50 -5.54 1.97 5.95
N ALA A 51 -6.32 2.85 6.60
CA ALA A 51 -6.92 2.55 7.90
C ALA A 51 -8.02 1.48 7.80
N PHE A 52 -8.90 1.58 6.80
CA PHE A 52 -9.88 0.54 6.53
C PHE A 52 -9.20 -0.78 6.10
N SER A 53 -8.21 -0.71 5.20
CA SER A 53 -7.44 -1.88 4.76
C SER A 53 -6.77 -2.60 5.93
N ARG A 54 -6.28 -1.86 6.95
CA ARG A 54 -5.77 -2.43 8.20
C ARG A 54 -6.85 -3.14 9.02
N LEU A 55 -8.01 -2.51 9.19
CA LEU A 55 -9.14 -3.11 9.90
C LEU A 55 -9.58 -4.42 9.23
N LEU A 56 -9.75 -4.39 7.92
CA LEU A 56 -10.10 -5.56 7.10
C LEU A 56 -9.03 -6.64 7.20
N LEU A 57 -7.74 -6.27 7.08
CA LEU A 57 -6.63 -7.20 7.18
C LEU A 57 -6.60 -7.91 8.54
N ASN A 58 -6.78 -7.19 9.66
CA ASN A 58 -6.86 -7.79 10.99
C ASN A 58 -8.07 -8.72 11.15
N THR A 59 -9.20 -8.37 10.54
CA THR A 59 -10.41 -9.20 10.54
C THR A 59 -10.17 -10.50 9.78
N LEU A 60 -9.57 -10.41 8.60
CA LEU A 60 -9.21 -11.57 7.76
C LEU A 60 -8.16 -12.45 8.44
N VAL A 61 -7.11 -11.90 9.05
CA VAL A 61 -6.11 -12.68 9.81
C VAL A 61 -6.79 -13.41 10.99
N GLY A 62 -7.74 -12.77 11.66
CA GLY A 62 -8.51 -13.41 12.73
C GLY A 62 -9.26 -14.67 12.27
N ARG A 63 -9.84 -14.61 11.06
CA ARG A 63 -10.63 -15.69 10.45
C ARG A 63 -9.76 -16.76 9.77
N TYR A 64 -8.89 -16.35 8.86
CA TYR A 64 -8.12 -17.24 7.98
C TYR A 64 -6.73 -17.59 8.52
N LYS A 65 -6.33 -17.07 9.70
CA LYS A 65 -4.99 -17.17 10.30
C LYS A 65 -3.87 -16.48 9.53
N LYS A 66 -3.97 -16.40 8.21
CA LYS A 66 -3.05 -15.67 7.34
C LYS A 66 -3.83 -14.81 6.36
N ALA A 67 -3.29 -13.65 6.03
CA ALA A 67 -3.81 -12.80 4.97
C ALA A 67 -2.68 -12.07 4.25
N ALA A 68 -2.84 -11.90 2.94
CA ALA A 68 -1.93 -11.12 2.12
C ALA A 68 -2.37 -9.65 2.07
N TYR A 69 -1.39 -8.75 1.91
CA TYR A 69 -1.61 -7.33 1.74
C TYR A 69 -0.74 -6.81 0.58
N LEU A 70 -1.38 -6.41 -0.51
CA LEU A 70 -0.73 -5.79 -1.67
C LEU A 70 -0.90 -4.28 -1.56
N ASP A 71 0.20 -3.57 -1.32
CA ASP A 71 0.22 -2.11 -1.27
C ASP A 71 0.70 -1.52 -2.58
N THR A 72 -0.14 -0.71 -3.20
CA THR A 72 0.14 -0.05 -4.47
C THR A 72 0.37 1.46 -4.33
N ASP A 73 0.35 2.01 -3.11
CA ASP A 73 0.62 3.42 -2.86
C ASP A 73 2.12 3.66 -2.63
N VAL A 74 2.83 4.02 -3.70
CA VAL A 74 4.27 4.36 -3.62
C VAL A 74 4.55 5.64 -2.83
N GLY A 75 3.55 6.50 -2.63
CA GLY A 75 3.69 7.76 -1.92
C GLY A 75 3.63 7.59 -0.41
N GLN A 76 2.64 6.81 0.06
CA GLN A 76 2.41 6.57 1.48
C GLN A 76 2.14 5.08 1.76
N PRO A 77 3.13 4.20 1.52
CA PRO A 77 2.96 2.77 1.78
C PRO A 77 2.83 2.49 3.27
N GLU A 78 2.19 1.38 3.59
CA GLU A 78 1.80 0.99 4.95
C GLU A 78 2.95 0.34 5.73
N PHE A 79 3.71 -0.55 5.08
CA PHE A 79 4.70 -1.42 5.75
C PHE A 79 6.14 -1.24 5.26
N THR A 80 6.36 -0.44 4.23
CA THR A 80 7.68 -0.21 3.62
C THR A 80 8.05 1.27 3.66
N PRO A 81 9.32 1.62 3.39
CA PRO A 81 9.67 2.99 3.04
C PRO A 81 8.90 3.49 1.81
N PRO A 82 8.78 4.82 1.61
CA PRO A 82 8.21 5.39 0.40
C PRO A 82 8.96 4.96 -0.87
N GLY A 83 8.23 4.88 -1.98
CA GLY A 83 8.78 4.48 -3.28
C GLY A 83 8.73 2.98 -3.55
N PHE A 84 8.00 2.20 -2.76
CA PHE A 84 7.84 0.76 -2.94
C PHE A 84 6.41 0.37 -3.30
N VAL A 85 6.30 -0.64 -4.15
CA VAL A 85 5.09 -1.46 -4.32
C VAL A 85 5.39 -2.80 -3.66
N SER A 86 4.53 -3.30 -2.79
CA SER A 86 4.92 -4.45 -1.96
C SER A 86 3.77 -5.40 -1.64
N LEU A 87 4.10 -6.67 -1.53
CA LEU A 87 3.23 -7.73 -1.07
C LEU A 87 3.74 -8.26 0.27
N HIS A 88 2.86 -8.28 1.27
CA HIS A 88 3.12 -8.79 2.62
C HIS A 88 2.21 -9.96 2.92
N VAL A 89 2.64 -10.84 3.83
CA VAL A 89 1.79 -11.89 4.41
C VAL A 89 1.83 -11.71 5.92
N LEU A 90 0.65 -11.64 6.53
CA LEU A 90 0.49 -11.44 7.97
C LEU A 90 -0.18 -12.66 8.58
N GLU A 91 0.39 -13.15 9.69
CA GLU A 91 -0.11 -14.32 10.43
C GLU A 91 -0.66 -13.95 11.82
N GLU A 92 -0.42 -12.70 12.23
CA GLU A 92 -0.87 -12.16 13.52
C GLU A 92 -1.50 -10.80 13.29
N GLN A 93 -2.58 -10.54 14.01
CA GLN A 93 -3.18 -9.20 14.07
C GLN A 93 -2.11 -8.23 14.53
N ALA A 94 -1.88 -7.16 13.78
CA ALA A 94 -0.90 -6.19 14.23
C ALA A 94 -1.48 -5.45 15.43
N LYS A 95 -0.80 -5.59 16.57
CA LYS A 95 -1.23 -5.04 17.85
C LYS A 95 -1.04 -3.53 17.92
N ASP A 96 -0.05 -3.00 17.21
CA ASP A 96 0.28 -1.58 17.19
C ASP A 96 0.57 -1.12 15.74
N PHE A 97 -0.48 -0.78 14.99
CA PHE A 97 -0.33 -0.03 13.74
C PHE A 97 -0.09 1.47 14.02
N ASN A 98 0.93 1.77 14.82
CA ASN A 98 1.52 3.09 14.79
C ASN A 98 2.04 3.34 13.35
N ILE A 99 2.10 4.61 12.93
CA ILE A 99 2.57 5.07 11.61
C ILE A 99 3.96 4.49 11.21
N LEU A 100 4.65 3.83 12.14
CA LEU A 100 6.02 3.33 12.06
C LEU A 100 6.16 1.81 11.94
N TYR A 101 5.07 1.08 11.76
CA TYR A 101 5.13 -0.38 11.73
C TYR A 101 5.67 -0.91 10.40
N LEU A 102 6.99 -0.96 10.26
CA LEU A 102 7.67 -1.49 9.08
C LEU A 102 7.77 -3.02 9.15
N ARG A 103 7.56 -3.70 8.01
CA ARG A 103 7.70 -5.16 7.88
C ARG A 103 8.49 -5.52 6.63
N ASN A 104 9.17 -6.66 6.70
CA ASN A 104 9.81 -7.25 5.54
C ASN A 104 8.73 -7.76 4.57
N PRO A 105 8.69 -7.27 3.33
CA PRO A 105 7.74 -7.75 2.35
C PRO A 105 8.08 -9.18 1.93
N LYS A 106 7.04 -9.95 1.57
CA LYS A 106 7.21 -11.26 0.92
C LYS A 106 7.86 -11.08 -0.46
N ARG A 107 7.41 -10.06 -1.20
CA ARG A 107 8.03 -9.55 -2.43
C ARG A 107 7.75 -8.05 -2.56
N CYS A 108 8.67 -7.30 -3.14
CA CYS A 108 8.47 -5.88 -3.42
C CYS A 108 9.26 -5.44 -4.65
N PHE A 109 8.82 -4.33 -5.24
CA PHE A 109 9.56 -3.59 -6.25
C PHE A 109 9.78 -2.17 -5.77
N PHE A 110 10.98 -1.65 -5.99
CA PHE A 110 11.24 -0.24 -5.78
C PHE A 110 10.89 0.53 -7.04
N PHE A 111 9.84 1.31 -6.91
CA PHE A 111 9.48 2.29 -7.91
C PHE A 111 10.46 3.46 -7.92
N GLY A 112 11.08 3.80 -6.79
CA GLY A 112 12.12 4.85 -6.73
C GLY A 112 11.61 6.28 -6.86
N ASP A 113 10.30 6.47 -6.80
CA ASP A 113 9.67 7.79 -6.72
C ASP A 113 8.41 7.70 -5.85
N VAL A 114 8.01 8.82 -5.25
CA VAL A 114 6.75 8.91 -4.48
C VAL A 114 5.57 9.32 -5.36
N CYS A 115 5.83 9.69 -6.61
CA CYS A 115 4.86 10.10 -7.59
C CYS A 115 4.62 9.00 -8.63
N ALA A 116 3.60 8.18 -8.41
CA ALA A 116 3.12 7.14 -9.34
C ALA A 116 2.95 7.64 -10.79
N GLN A 117 2.66 8.93 -10.98
CA GLN A 117 2.42 9.54 -12.29
C GLN A 117 3.64 9.53 -13.20
N LYS A 118 4.85 9.39 -12.63
CA LYS A 118 6.11 9.44 -13.38
C LYS A 118 6.22 8.31 -14.39
N ASN A 119 5.76 7.11 -14.04
CA ASN A 119 5.76 5.96 -14.93
C ASN A 119 4.60 4.99 -14.62
N PRO A 120 3.37 5.31 -15.07
CA PRO A 120 2.18 4.50 -14.75
C PRO A 120 2.25 3.08 -15.32
N LYS A 121 2.94 2.88 -16.45
CA LYS A 121 3.14 1.57 -17.07
C LYS A 121 4.04 0.67 -16.21
N LEU A 122 5.14 1.22 -15.70
CA LEU A 122 6.03 0.50 -14.78
C LEU A 122 5.34 0.17 -13.46
N LEU A 123 4.52 1.10 -12.95
CA LEU A 123 3.72 0.83 -11.76
C LEU A 123 2.78 -0.37 -11.97
N LEU A 124 2.05 -0.38 -13.09
CA LEU A 124 1.16 -1.50 -13.45
C LEU A 124 1.92 -2.82 -13.59
N SER A 125 3.09 -2.84 -14.25
CA SER A 125 3.86 -4.08 -14.38
C SER A 125 4.32 -4.64 -13.04
N TYR A 126 4.68 -3.77 -12.08
CA TYR A 126 5.00 -4.20 -10.71
C TYR A 126 3.79 -4.75 -9.97
N ILE A 127 2.64 -4.08 -10.07
CA ILE A 127 1.40 -4.55 -9.45
C ILE A 127 1.00 -5.92 -10.01
N PHE A 128 1.00 -6.08 -11.33
CA PHE A 128 0.68 -7.35 -11.99
C PHE A 128 1.65 -8.45 -11.61
N SER A 129 2.95 -8.17 -11.58
CA SER A 129 3.96 -9.15 -11.17
C SER A 129 3.79 -9.62 -9.73
N LEU A 130 3.42 -8.72 -8.81
CA LEU A 130 3.14 -9.08 -7.41
C LEU A 130 1.83 -9.86 -7.27
N TYR A 131 0.80 -9.48 -8.05
CA TYR A 131 -0.47 -10.19 -8.08
C TYR A 131 -0.32 -11.60 -8.65
N ASP A 132 0.42 -11.77 -9.75
CA ASP A 132 0.73 -13.07 -10.35
C ASP A 132 1.44 -13.99 -9.35
N TYR A 133 2.40 -13.44 -8.60
CA TYR A 133 3.05 -14.19 -7.54
C TYR A 133 2.07 -14.62 -6.45
N PHE A 134 1.22 -13.70 -5.98
CA PHE A 134 0.19 -14.02 -4.99
C PHE A 134 -0.75 -15.12 -5.50
N SER A 135 -1.29 -14.95 -6.71
CA SER A 135 -2.24 -15.87 -7.33
C SER A 135 -1.68 -17.29 -7.41
N LYS A 136 -0.44 -17.44 -7.88
CA LYS A 136 0.21 -18.73 -8.08
C LYS A 136 0.70 -19.40 -6.80
N GLU A 137 1.23 -18.63 -5.85
CA GLU A 137 2.05 -19.16 -4.74
C GLU A 137 1.37 -19.07 -3.38
N LEU A 138 0.30 -18.27 -3.25
CA LEU A 138 -0.37 -17.99 -1.98
C LEU A 138 -1.88 -18.21 -2.04
N HIS A 139 -2.51 -18.04 -3.21
CA HIS A 139 -3.95 -18.24 -3.38
C HIS A 139 -4.29 -19.59 -4.00
N HIS A 140 -3.50 -20.04 -4.98
CA HIS A 140 -3.67 -21.32 -5.67
C HIS A 140 -5.04 -21.45 -6.38
N PHE A 141 -5.46 -20.43 -7.14
CA PHE A 141 -6.76 -20.43 -7.85
C PHE A 141 -7.06 -21.71 -8.66
N ASP A 142 -6.03 -22.35 -9.21
CA ASP A 142 -6.15 -23.53 -10.06
C ASP A 142 -6.20 -24.86 -9.27
N GLU A 143 -5.90 -24.84 -7.97
CA GLU A 143 -5.91 -26.03 -7.11
C GLU A 143 -7.14 -26.00 -6.19
N VAL A 144 -8.05 -26.95 -6.40
CA VAL A 144 -9.29 -27.08 -5.60
C VAL A 144 -8.91 -27.42 -4.15
N ASP A 145 -9.27 -26.54 -3.22
CA ASP A 145 -9.27 -26.68 -1.75
C ASP A 145 -8.32 -27.78 -1.22
N SER A 146 -7.02 -27.57 -1.41
CA SER A 146 -6.00 -28.48 -0.90
C SER A 146 -5.86 -28.28 0.61
N PRO A 147 -6.21 -29.27 1.46
CA PRO A 147 -6.16 -29.12 2.91
C PRO A 147 -4.74 -28.93 3.43
N GLU A 148 -3.71 -29.26 2.65
CA GLU A 148 -2.31 -29.08 3.03
C GLU A 148 -1.82 -27.64 2.86
N ARG A 149 -2.42 -26.87 1.93
CA ARG A 149 -2.07 -25.47 1.63
C ARG A 149 -3.31 -24.67 1.27
N PRO A 150 -4.15 -24.30 2.26
CA PRO A 150 -5.30 -23.47 1.99
C PRO A 150 -4.83 -22.11 1.46
N GLY A 151 -5.47 -21.66 0.38
CA GLY A 151 -5.27 -20.30 -0.13
C GLY A 151 -5.57 -19.25 0.94
N ILE A 152 -4.94 -18.08 0.82
CA ILE A 152 -5.11 -16.99 1.80
C ILE A 152 -5.82 -15.79 1.16
N PRO A 153 -6.66 -15.04 1.91
CA PRO A 153 -7.30 -13.84 1.39
C PRO A 153 -6.28 -12.73 1.08
N LEU A 154 -6.66 -11.78 0.23
CA LEU A 154 -5.84 -10.62 -0.15
C LEU A 154 -6.59 -9.32 0.04
N VAL A 155 -5.92 -8.35 0.65
CA VAL A 155 -6.31 -6.93 0.63
C VAL A 155 -5.38 -6.17 -0.32
N ILE A 156 -5.95 -5.56 -1.36
CA ILE A 156 -5.26 -4.66 -2.29
C ILE A 156 -5.54 -3.22 -1.85
N ASN A 157 -4.55 -2.57 -1.25
CA ASN A 157 -4.63 -1.15 -0.88
C ASN A 157 -4.19 -0.28 -2.06
N THR A 158 -5.12 0.51 -2.62
CA THR A 158 -4.80 1.33 -3.80
C THR A 158 -4.35 2.73 -3.42
N SER A 159 -3.60 3.38 -4.32
CA SER A 159 -3.27 4.79 -4.16
C SER A 159 -4.49 5.71 -4.19
N GLY A 160 -4.35 6.93 -3.66
CA GLY A 160 -5.38 7.99 -3.78
C GLY A 160 -5.48 8.66 -5.16
N TRP A 161 -4.74 8.20 -6.17
CA TRP A 161 -4.70 8.79 -7.50
C TRP A 161 -5.86 8.30 -8.37
N VAL A 162 -7.03 8.92 -8.21
CA VAL A 162 -8.31 8.44 -8.77
C VAL A 162 -8.80 9.19 -10.02
N LYS A 163 -7.93 9.97 -10.69
CA LYS A 163 -8.29 10.80 -11.86
C LYS A 163 -7.26 10.67 -12.98
N GLY A 164 -7.70 10.91 -14.21
CA GLY A 164 -6.84 10.85 -15.40
C GLY A 164 -6.15 9.48 -15.51
N ASN A 165 -4.83 9.48 -15.73
CA ASN A 165 -4.05 8.23 -15.80
C ASN A 165 -4.13 7.40 -14.51
N GLY A 166 -4.44 7.99 -13.35
CA GLY A 166 -4.60 7.24 -12.11
C GLY A 166 -5.87 6.40 -12.09
N LEU A 167 -6.96 6.94 -12.64
CA LEU A 167 -8.18 6.18 -12.85
C LEU A 167 -7.95 5.04 -13.85
N HIS A 168 -7.15 5.28 -14.90
CA HIS A 168 -6.76 4.23 -15.83
C HIS A 168 -5.94 3.13 -15.15
N VAL A 169 -4.92 3.46 -14.35
CA VAL A 169 -4.16 2.47 -13.56
C VAL A 169 -5.08 1.67 -12.64
N LEU A 170 -6.02 2.33 -11.94
CA LEU A 170 -6.99 1.65 -11.10
C LEU A 170 -7.89 0.71 -11.91
N LYS A 171 -8.39 1.16 -13.07
CA LYS A 171 -9.21 0.34 -13.98
C LYS A 171 -8.46 -0.91 -14.42
N GLU A 172 -7.23 -0.77 -14.92
CA GLU A 172 -6.42 -1.91 -15.37
C GLU A 172 -6.08 -2.86 -14.23
N MET A 173 -5.79 -2.34 -13.04
CA MET A 173 -5.58 -3.16 -11.83
C MET A 173 -6.81 -3.98 -11.46
N LEU A 174 -7.99 -3.37 -11.43
CA LEU A 174 -9.23 -4.06 -11.08
C LEU A 174 -9.64 -5.08 -12.15
N LYS A 175 -9.47 -4.74 -13.44
CA LYS A 175 -9.66 -5.68 -14.55
C LYS A 175 -8.73 -6.88 -14.44
N TYR A 176 -7.46 -6.66 -14.12
CA TYR A 176 -6.46 -7.73 -14.06
C TYR A 176 -6.62 -8.61 -12.83
N ALA A 177 -6.88 -8.01 -11.67
CA ALA A 177 -6.98 -8.73 -10.40
C ALA A 177 -8.33 -9.45 -10.22
N CYS A 178 -9.37 -9.09 -10.97
CA CYS A 178 -10.73 -9.65 -10.86
C CYS A 178 -11.18 -9.85 -9.40
N PRO A 179 -11.13 -8.80 -8.55
CA PRO A 179 -11.36 -8.97 -7.13
C PRO A 179 -12.81 -9.42 -6.86
N THR A 180 -12.97 -10.33 -5.90
CA THR A 180 -14.29 -10.76 -5.42
C THR A 180 -15.09 -9.61 -4.81
N HIS A 181 -14.39 -8.66 -4.18
CA HIS A 181 -14.97 -7.52 -3.50
C HIS A 181 -14.23 -6.23 -3.88
N VAL A 182 -15.00 -5.17 -4.09
CA VAL A 182 -14.46 -3.82 -4.23
C VAL A 182 -15.08 -2.92 -3.18
N VAL A 183 -14.26 -2.49 -2.23
CA VAL A 183 -14.67 -1.53 -1.20
C VAL A 183 -14.30 -0.12 -1.64
N ARG A 184 -15.33 0.72 -1.78
CA ARG A 184 -15.18 2.12 -2.18
C ARG A 184 -15.40 3.05 -1.00
N LEU A 185 -14.36 3.79 -0.64
CA LEU A 185 -14.45 4.90 0.30
C LEU A 185 -14.81 6.18 -0.46
N SER A 186 -15.98 6.73 -0.16
CA SER A 186 -16.50 7.95 -0.80
C SER A 186 -16.54 9.13 0.17
N THR A 187 -16.13 10.30 -0.31
CA THR A 187 -16.30 11.59 0.37
C THR A 187 -17.63 12.21 -0.01
N THR A 188 -18.09 13.21 0.76
CA THR A 188 -19.27 14.02 0.40
C THR A 188 -19.10 14.85 -0.87
N VAL A 189 -17.87 15.04 -1.35
CA VAL A 189 -17.56 15.82 -2.55
C VAL A 189 -17.50 14.90 -3.77
N GLU A 190 -18.64 14.74 -4.47
CA GLU A 190 -18.79 13.82 -5.61
C GLU A 190 -17.66 13.91 -6.63
N GLY A 191 -17.27 15.12 -7.02
CA GLY A 191 -16.21 15.34 -8.02
C GLY A 191 -14.81 14.87 -7.61
N LYS A 192 -14.61 14.39 -6.37
CA LYS A 192 -13.34 13.78 -5.92
C LYS A 192 -13.37 12.25 -5.93
N ASN A 193 -14.55 11.65 -5.95
CA ASN A 193 -14.69 10.20 -5.77
C ASN A 193 -14.34 9.44 -7.07
N VAL A 194 -14.07 8.14 -6.93
CA VAL A 194 -14.01 7.23 -8.08
C VAL A 194 -15.42 7.09 -8.69
N PRO A 195 -15.55 6.77 -9.99
CA PRO A 195 -16.85 6.58 -10.61
C PRO A 195 -17.74 5.51 -9.92
N GLY A 196 -19.05 5.65 -10.13
CA GLY A 196 -20.10 4.70 -9.74
C GLY A 196 -19.95 3.31 -10.32
N GLY A 197 -20.49 2.31 -9.62
CA GLY A 197 -20.65 0.94 -10.13
C GLY A 197 -19.33 0.28 -10.54
N THR A 198 -19.41 -0.63 -11.49
CA THR A 198 -18.27 -1.42 -12.00
C THR A 198 -17.55 -0.71 -13.13
N PHE A 199 -17.05 0.51 -12.89
CA PHE A 199 -16.43 1.36 -13.92
C PHE A 199 -15.21 0.75 -14.63
N TRP A 200 -14.65 -0.31 -14.05
CA TRP A 200 -13.55 -1.05 -14.65
C TRP A 200 -14.01 -2.15 -15.60
N LEU A 201 -15.27 -2.60 -15.55
CA LEU A 201 -15.78 -3.60 -16.48
C LEU A 201 -16.30 -2.94 -17.75
N ASP A 202 -16.20 -3.65 -18.87
CA ASP A 202 -16.88 -3.22 -20.10
C ASP A 202 -18.37 -3.64 -20.03
N GLU A 203 -19.27 -2.99 -20.80
CA GLU A 203 -20.73 -3.20 -20.68
C GLU A 203 -21.15 -4.68 -20.82
N HIS A 204 -20.41 -5.46 -21.60
CA HIS A 204 -20.64 -6.89 -21.80
C HIS A 204 -20.14 -7.78 -20.65
N GLU A 205 -19.23 -7.27 -19.80
CA GLU A 205 -18.64 -7.96 -18.65
C GLU A 205 -19.33 -7.62 -17.32
N ALA A 206 -20.28 -6.68 -17.34
CA ALA A 206 -21.03 -6.21 -16.17
C ALA A 206 -21.87 -7.30 -15.48
N ASN A 207 -22.02 -8.48 -16.10
CA ASN A 207 -22.67 -9.65 -15.50
C ASN A 207 -21.74 -10.45 -14.55
N THR A 208 -20.47 -10.08 -14.42
CA THR A 208 -19.56 -10.69 -13.45
C THR A 208 -19.99 -10.28 -12.04
N SER A 209 -20.33 -11.25 -11.18
CA SER A 209 -20.76 -10.97 -9.81
C SER A 209 -19.58 -10.50 -8.95
N VAL A 210 -19.40 -9.18 -8.86
CA VAL A 210 -18.49 -8.53 -7.91
C VAL A 210 -19.29 -7.89 -6.78
N ASN A 211 -18.86 -8.15 -5.55
CA ASN A 211 -19.49 -7.55 -4.37
C ASN A 211 -18.96 -6.13 -4.17
N LEU A 212 -19.79 -5.14 -4.51
CA LEU A 212 -19.44 -3.73 -4.39
C LEU A 212 -19.94 -3.20 -3.04
N VAL A 213 -19.00 -2.75 -2.20
CA VAL A 213 -19.28 -2.24 -0.86
C VAL A 213 -18.93 -0.76 -0.83
N GLU A 214 -19.89 0.08 -0.47
CA GLU A 214 -19.69 1.53 -0.36
C GLU A 214 -19.70 1.95 1.11
N ILE A 215 -18.66 2.66 1.53
CA ILE A 215 -18.52 3.18 2.90
C ILE A 215 -18.08 4.64 2.90
N ARG A 216 -18.37 5.34 3.99
CA ARG A 216 -18.01 6.76 4.14
C ARG A 216 -16.53 6.94 4.44
N SER A 217 -15.94 7.96 3.86
CA SER A 217 -14.56 8.36 4.15
C SER A 217 -14.37 8.87 5.59
N ALA A 218 -13.14 8.75 6.11
CA ALA A 218 -12.77 9.22 7.45
C ALA A 218 -12.85 10.74 7.65
N HIS A 219 -12.69 11.55 6.60
CA HIS A 219 -12.77 13.01 6.72
C HIS A 219 -13.43 13.65 5.49
N ASP A 220 -14.24 14.67 5.73
CA ASP A 220 -14.68 15.60 4.69
C ASP A 220 -13.52 16.52 4.30
N SER A 221 -12.66 16.03 3.40
CA SER A 221 -11.60 16.75 2.66
C SER A 221 -10.87 17.90 3.41
N PRO A 222 -9.68 17.65 3.98
CA PRO A 222 -8.77 18.72 4.41
C PRO A 222 -8.29 19.58 3.23
N ARG A 223 -7.82 20.81 3.50
CA ARG A 223 -7.22 21.68 2.47
C ARG A 223 -5.99 20.99 1.86
N HIS A 224 -5.90 20.94 0.53
CA HIS A 224 -4.85 20.22 -0.22
C HIS A 224 -3.41 20.53 0.21
N LEU A 225 -3.11 21.75 0.66
CA LEU A 225 -1.78 22.13 1.17
C LEU A 225 -1.43 21.44 2.50
N LEU A 226 -2.42 21.27 3.39
CA LEU A 226 -2.23 20.57 4.67
C LEU A 226 -1.93 19.09 4.42
N VAL A 227 -2.71 18.47 3.52
CA VAL A 227 -2.53 17.07 3.09
C VAL A 227 -1.12 16.83 2.55
N LYS A 228 -0.62 17.72 1.69
CA LYS A 228 0.75 17.60 1.15
C LYS A 228 1.83 17.71 2.22
N LYS A 229 1.65 18.61 3.20
CA LYS A 229 2.61 18.80 4.30
C LYS A 229 2.63 17.57 5.22
N GLU A 230 1.46 17.05 5.59
CA GLU A 230 1.31 15.82 6.36
C GLU A 230 1.94 14.63 5.64
N ALA A 231 1.68 14.48 4.34
CA ALA A 231 2.24 13.38 3.56
C ALA A 231 3.76 13.42 3.47
N ARG A 232 4.38 14.60 3.42
CA ARG A 232 5.84 14.73 3.51
C ARG A 232 6.34 14.31 4.89
N ILE A 233 5.73 14.80 5.96
CA ILE A 233 6.13 14.48 7.33
C ILE A 233 6.04 12.96 7.59
N ILE A 234 4.95 12.31 7.17
CA ILE A 234 4.78 10.86 7.32
C ILE A 234 5.88 10.09 6.56
N ARG A 235 6.24 10.53 5.36
CA ARG A 235 7.32 9.91 4.58
C ARG A 235 8.67 10.05 5.27
N ASP A 236 9.00 11.23 5.77
CA ASP A 236 10.25 11.49 6.48
C ASP A 236 10.32 10.64 7.77
N ILE A 237 9.23 10.58 8.53
CA ILE A 237 9.09 9.74 9.73
C ILE A 237 9.29 8.25 9.41
N ARG A 238 8.73 7.75 8.30
CA ARG A 238 8.91 6.34 7.87
C ARG A 238 10.35 6.05 7.45
N LEU A 239 11.01 6.97 6.75
CA LEU A 239 12.43 6.84 6.40
C LEU A 239 13.30 6.81 7.66
N ILE A 240 13.03 7.70 8.62
CA ILE A 240 13.73 7.72 9.91
C ILE A 240 13.58 6.38 10.62
N ALA A 241 12.35 5.84 10.71
CA ALA A 241 12.11 4.56 11.36
C ALA A 241 12.74 3.36 10.63
N TYR A 242 12.88 3.41 9.31
CA TYR A 242 13.59 2.39 8.54
C TYR A 242 15.08 2.39 8.89
N PHE A 243 15.72 3.55 8.77
CA PHE A 243 17.15 3.71 9.02
C PHE A 243 17.55 3.53 10.48
N ARG A 244 16.63 3.82 11.41
CA ARG A 244 16.85 3.55 12.83
C ARG A 244 17.15 2.08 13.12
N GLN A 245 16.64 1.15 12.30
CA GLN A 245 16.91 -0.29 12.45
C GLN A 245 18.38 -0.64 12.21
N CYS A 246 19.15 0.23 11.56
CA CYS A 246 20.58 0.06 11.33
C CYS A 246 21.44 0.51 12.52
N LEU A 247 20.84 1.14 13.54
CA LEU A 247 21.54 1.62 14.74
C LEU A 247 21.26 0.72 15.95
N PRO A 248 22.16 0.69 16.96
CA PRO A 248 21.91 -0.03 18.21
C PRO A 248 20.55 0.30 18.82
N MET A 249 19.86 -0.69 19.42
CA MET A 249 18.50 -0.53 19.93
C MET A 249 18.37 0.53 21.02
N ASP A 250 19.43 0.80 21.76
CA ASP A 250 19.53 1.80 22.82
C ASP A 250 19.95 3.20 22.32
N PHE A 251 20.30 3.35 21.03
CA PHE A 251 20.70 4.63 20.47
C PHE A 251 19.51 5.61 20.38
N PRO A 252 19.54 6.77 21.05
CA PRO A 252 18.43 7.72 21.03
C PRO A 252 18.29 8.36 19.65
N VAL A 253 17.10 8.28 19.05
CA VAL A 253 16.79 8.99 17.79
C VAL A 253 15.48 9.73 17.97
N PHE A 254 15.56 11.06 18.02
CA PHE A 254 14.41 11.95 18.14
C PHE A 254 14.32 12.91 16.93
N SER A 255 15.39 13.01 16.15
CA SER A 255 15.52 13.91 15.01
C SER A 255 16.33 13.27 13.87
N TYR A 256 16.36 13.96 12.73
CA TYR A 256 17.20 13.58 11.59
C TYR A 256 18.70 13.73 11.91
N ASP A 257 19.09 14.72 12.71
CA ASP A 257 20.48 14.94 13.08
C ASP A 257 21.03 13.79 13.95
N ASP A 258 20.19 13.21 14.81
CA ASP A 258 20.55 12.03 15.61
C ASP A 258 20.86 10.83 14.72
N LEU A 259 20.11 10.63 13.62
CA LEU A 259 20.41 9.56 12.65
C LEU A 259 21.76 9.79 11.97
N ILE A 260 22.09 11.02 11.57
CA ILE A 260 23.37 11.34 10.95
C ILE A 260 24.51 11.01 11.91
N GLN A 261 24.40 11.43 13.17
CA GLN A 261 25.40 11.13 14.20
C GLN A 261 25.51 9.62 14.45
N GLY A 262 24.38 8.93 14.51
CA GLY A 262 24.33 7.48 14.62
C GLY A 262 25.08 6.80 13.47
N PHE A 263 24.81 7.19 12.23
CA PHE A 263 25.50 6.62 11.06
C PHE A 263 26.98 6.94 11.02
N ALA A 264 27.39 8.14 11.45
CA ALA A 264 28.81 8.48 11.57
C ALA A 264 29.53 7.62 12.63
N SER A 265 28.81 7.08 13.61
CA SER A 265 29.36 6.21 14.66
C SER A 265 29.46 4.73 14.26
N VAL A 266 28.82 4.31 13.17
CA VAL A 266 28.84 2.93 12.69
C VAL A 266 29.86 2.77 11.57
N GLN A 267 30.61 1.67 11.57
CA GLN A 267 31.53 1.36 10.48
C GLN A 267 30.73 1.02 9.20
N PRO A 268 30.89 1.75 8.09
CA PRO A 268 30.14 1.49 6.87
C PRO A 268 30.62 0.21 6.17
N PHE A 269 29.70 -0.48 5.51
CA PHE A 269 30.06 -1.54 4.57
C PHE A 269 30.73 -0.92 3.34
N GLN A 270 31.90 -1.45 2.96
CA GLN A 270 32.64 -1.02 1.79
C GLN A 270 32.47 -2.04 0.65
N LEU A 271 32.02 -1.57 -0.50
CA LEU A 271 31.85 -2.38 -1.70
C LEU A 271 32.62 -1.75 -2.87
N PRO A 272 33.42 -2.53 -3.62
CA PRO A 272 34.05 -2.02 -4.84
C PRO A 272 33.00 -1.59 -5.85
N LEU A 273 33.16 -0.42 -6.46
CA LEU A 273 32.25 0.08 -7.51
C LEU A 273 32.15 -0.88 -8.69
N SER A 274 33.21 -1.64 -9.00
CA SER A 274 33.19 -2.68 -10.04
C SER A 274 32.21 -3.84 -9.77
N LYS A 275 31.72 -3.98 -8.52
CA LYS A 275 30.70 -4.95 -8.13
C LYS A 275 29.29 -4.36 -8.11
N ILE A 276 29.13 -3.08 -8.43
CA ILE A 276 27.85 -2.37 -8.35
C ILE A 276 27.46 -1.88 -9.74
N GLN A 277 26.26 -2.25 -10.18
CA GLN A 277 25.63 -1.63 -11.33
C GLN A 277 24.61 -0.61 -10.83
N VAL A 278 24.67 0.61 -11.35
CA VAL A 278 23.76 1.69 -11.00
C VAL A 278 22.81 1.93 -12.16
N ILE A 279 21.51 1.93 -11.87
CA ILE A 279 20.43 2.07 -12.85
C ILE A 279 19.51 3.18 -12.34
N ASP A 280 19.26 4.19 -13.18
CA ASP A 280 18.15 5.12 -12.96
C ASP A 280 16.89 4.54 -13.60
N LEU A 281 15.83 4.38 -12.81
CA LEU A 281 14.58 3.75 -13.23
C LEU A 281 13.69 4.66 -14.08
N HIS A 282 13.90 5.99 -14.02
CA HIS A 282 13.01 6.96 -14.66
C HIS A 282 13.71 7.89 -15.65
N ASN A 283 15.04 7.97 -15.63
CA ASN A 283 15.82 8.73 -16.60
C ASN A 283 16.85 7.85 -17.31
N GLN A 284 17.14 8.16 -18.57
CA GLN A 284 18.37 7.69 -19.22
C GLN A 284 19.48 8.66 -18.83
N VAL A 285 20.28 8.32 -17.82
CA VAL A 285 21.42 9.14 -17.43
C VAL A 285 22.62 8.80 -18.32
N GLU A 286 23.19 9.80 -19.00
CA GLU A 286 24.44 9.64 -19.73
C GLU A 286 25.59 9.32 -18.74
N SER A 287 26.45 8.37 -19.10
CA SER A 287 27.46 7.75 -18.21
C SER A 287 28.39 8.71 -17.45
N PHE A 288 28.53 9.96 -17.90
CA PHE A 288 29.47 10.94 -17.34
C PHE A 288 28.94 11.68 -16.09
N ALA A 289 27.63 11.59 -15.78
CA ALA A 289 27.03 12.27 -14.62
C ALA A 289 26.90 11.39 -13.36
N LEU A 290 27.28 10.11 -13.46
CA LEU A 290 26.98 9.09 -12.45
C LEU A 290 27.75 9.26 -11.13
N SER A 291 29.03 9.65 -11.19
CA SER A 291 29.83 9.91 -9.99
C SER A 291 29.30 11.09 -9.18
N THR A 292 28.93 12.17 -9.87
CA THR A 292 28.33 13.37 -9.26
C THR A 292 26.94 13.04 -8.69
N PHE A 293 26.12 12.29 -9.44
CA PHE A 293 24.78 11.90 -9.00
C PHE A 293 24.81 11.03 -7.72
N ILE A 294 25.68 10.03 -7.65
CA ILE A 294 25.83 9.17 -6.47
C ILE A 294 26.33 9.98 -5.26
N GLN A 295 27.28 10.91 -5.47
CA GLN A 295 27.89 11.68 -4.40
C GLN A 295 26.90 12.63 -3.68
N TYR A 296 25.81 13.03 -4.35
CA TYR A 296 24.75 13.88 -3.78
C TYR A 296 23.42 13.16 -3.54
N SER A 297 23.33 11.85 -3.80
CA SER A 297 22.13 11.05 -3.55
C SER A 297 22.15 10.47 -2.14
N PHE A 298 21.18 10.85 -1.30
CA PHE A 298 21.07 10.38 0.09
C PHE A 298 20.45 8.99 0.25
N LEU A 299 19.82 8.45 -0.80
CA LEU A 299 19.17 7.13 -0.76
C LEU A 299 19.32 6.40 -2.08
N VAL A 300 19.92 5.21 -2.02
CA VAL A 300 19.94 4.26 -3.12
C VAL A 300 19.42 2.95 -2.56
N SER A 301 18.42 2.35 -3.19
CA SER A 301 17.97 1.01 -2.81
C SER A 301 18.86 -0.02 -3.50
N MET A 302 19.36 -0.99 -2.74
CA MET A 302 20.12 -2.11 -3.30
C MET A 302 19.19 -3.29 -3.56
N PHE A 303 19.15 -3.74 -4.82
CA PHE A 303 18.49 -4.98 -5.20
C PHE A 303 19.53 -6.01 -5.57
N GLN A 304 19.35 -7.24 -5.10
CA GLN A 304 20.03 -8.37 -5.70
C GLN A 304 19.35 -8.65 -7.05
N ILE A 305 20.06 -8.42 -8.15
CA ILE A 305 19.64 -8.87 -9.46
C ILE A 305 19.72 -10.39 -9.44
N GLN A 306 18.61 -11.08 -9.18
CA GLN A 306 18.50 -12.49 -9.55
C GLN A 306 18.41 -12.53 -11.07
N THR A 307 19.55 -12.76 -11.74
CA THR A 307 19.55 -13.14 -13.14
C THR A 307 18.86 -14.50 -13.25
N SER A 308 17.54 -14.50 -13.41
CA SER A 308 16.87 -15.60 -14.08
C SER A 308 17.38 -15.57 -15.52
N VAL A 309 18.23 -16.55 -15.83
CA VAL A 309 18.70 -16.86 -17.18
C VAL A 309 17.48 -16.91 -18.09
N PHE A 310 17.40 -16.00 -19.06
CA PHE A 310 16.49 -16.13 -20.20
C PHE A 310 17.05 -17.16 -21.18
#